data_AF-A0A8T4MU59-F1
#
_entry.id   AF-A0A8T4MU59-F1
#
_cell.length_a   1.000
_cell.length_b   1.000
_cell.length_c   1.000
_cell.angle_alpha   90.00
_cell.angle_beta   90.00
_cell.angle_gamma   90.00
#
_symmetry.space_group_name_H-M   'P 1'
#
loop_
_entity.id
_entity.type
_entity.pdbx_description
1 polymer ?
#
loop_
_entity_poly.entity_id
_entity_poly.type
_entity_poly.pdbx_seq_one_letter_code
_entity_poly.pdbx_strand_id
1 'polypeptide(L)'
;MNFIGRPLKRLSNKEILYDIKKYIKNSHEFYKDKTPELDVMAKKIHDEYSLKEFYRIFNRLWNGYRRSLAIHSLALYNEDFDLDTWRFIKTKLKDINSIDEVKYIAEIISLICLMYSSIKNEILGMSSSSNVWIKRISVFSYYYLIKRTKENFEKIGAPKFSKKNFAKISLGIQIPNPSTLKKIEVFGNRNYAKFSKINGYISLKIIKENIHDSDKEVQKALMLIIKEIGKYKKEEIKKLILKHKDMPENLFLELTRNMKYLRKLRKIHKL
;
A
#
# COMPACT_ATOMS: atom_id res chain seq x y z
N MET A 1 2.15 -16.43 34.45
CA MET A 1 3.17 -15.39 34.70
C MET A 1 2.96 -14.26 33.71
N ASN A 2 2.54 -13.10 34.21
CA ASN A 2 2.25 -11.90 33.41
C ASN A 2 3.56 -11.12 33.15
N PHE A 3 4.00 -11.01 31.89
CA PHE A 3 5.04 -10.06 31.48
C PHE A 3 4.39 -8.83 30.84
N ILE A 4 3.87 -7.91 31.67
CA ILE A 4 3.46 -6.57 31.24
C ILE A 4 3.99 -5.60 32.28
N GLY A 5 4.83 -4.64 31.89
CA GLY A 5 5.06 -3.45 32.73
C GLY A 5 6.47 -2.87 32.86
N ARG A 6 7.50 -3.30 32.11
CA ARG A 6 8.75 -2.52 32.08
C ARG A 6 8.65 -1.43 31.01
N PRO A 7 8.69 -0.12 31.37
CA PRO A 7 8.77 0.93 30.37
C PRO A 7 10.07 0.75 29.57
N LEU A 8 9.96 0.78 28.25
CA LEU A 8 11.12 0.70 27.35
C LEU A 8 12.08 1.86 27.71
N LYS A 9 13.32 1.51 28.05
CA LYS A 9 14.37 2.48 28.38
C LYS A 9 14.58 3.39 27.15
N ARG A 10 14.34 4.70 27.31
CA ARG A 10 14.71 5.69 26.28
C ARG A 10 16.23 5.71 26.16
N LEU A 11 16.73 5.27 25.00
CA LEU A 11 18.14 5.39 24.66
C LEU A 11 18.47 6.86 24.34
N SER A 12 19.66 7.30 24.74
CA SER A 12 20.18 8.62 24.38
C SER A 12 20.51 8.71 22.88
N ASN A 13 20.60 9.92 22.33
CA ASN A 13 20.96 10.11 20.92
C ASN A 13 22.32 9.50 20.55
N LYS A 14 23.28 9.52 21.47
CA LYS A 14 24.61 8.91 21.27
C LYS A 14 24.55 7.39 21.25
N GLU A 15 23.78 6.77 22.14
CA GLU A 15 23.58 5.31 22.17
C GLU A 15 22.86 4.83 20.90
N ILE A 16 21.85 5.57 20.43
CA ILE A 16 21.13 5.20 19.20
C ILE A 16 22.00 5.37 17.95
N LEU A 17 22.81 6.43 17.86
CA LEU A 17 23.76 6.59 16.75
C LEU A 17 24.84 5.50 16.76
N TYR A 18 25.28 5.11 17.96
CA TYR A 18 26.18 3.97 18.12
C TYR A 18 25.50 2.67 17.71
N ASP A 19 24.23 2.45 18.07
CA ASP A 19 23.46 1.28 17.67
C ASP A 19 23.17 1.26 16.16
N ILE A 20 22.94 2.41 15.51
CA ILE A 20 22.82 2.51 14.05
C ILE A 20 24.17 2.16 13.39
N LYS A 21 25.30 2.66 13.91
CA LYS A 21 26.64 2.33 13.40
C LYS A 21 27.01 0.86 13.65
N LYS A 22 26.66 0.31 14.81
CA LYS A 22 26.87 -1.10 15.18
C LYS A 22 25.95 -2.01 14.37
N TYR A 23 24.71 -1.57 14.14
CA TYR A 23 23.79 -2.19 13.21
C TYR A 23 24.46 -2.25 11.85
N ILE A 24 25.04 -1.13 11.34
CA ILE A 24 25.88 -1.01 10.10
C ILE A 24 26.96 -2.10 10.01
N LYS A 25 27.42 -2.63 11.13
CA LYS A 25 28.46 -3.65 11.17
C LYS A 25 27.95 -5.10 11.26
N ASN A 26 26.88 -5.41 12.01
CA ASN A 26 26.58 -6.79 12.48
C ASN A 26 25.09 -7.22 12.39
N SER A 27 24.50 -7.33 11.19
CA SER A 27 23.02 -7.38 11.02
C SER A 27 22.33 -8.73 10.88
N HIS A 28 22.97 -9.86 11.18
CA HIS A 28 22.46 -11.13 10.63
C HIS A 28 21.18 -11.71 11.25
N GLU A 29 20.75 -11.33 12.46
CA GLU A 29 19.57 -11.97 13.11
C GLU A 29 18.68 -11.05 13.98
N PHE A 30 19.05 -9.80 14.24
CA PHE A 30 18.61 -9.12 15.47
C PHE A 30 17.15 -8.61 15.52
N TYR A 31 16.42 -8.50 14.41
CA TYR A 31 15.12 -7.76 14.41
C TYR A 31 13.99 -8.34 13.54
N LYS A 32 13.83 -9.67 13.49
CA LYS A 32 12.51 -10.20 13.09
C LYS A 32 11.40 -9.82 14.09
N ASP A 33 11.76 -9.53 15.35
CA ASP A 33 10.79 -9.42 16.46
C ASP A 33 10.70 -8.06 17.17
N LYS A 34 11.42 -7.00 16.74
CA LYS A 34 11.26 -5.66 17.36
C LYS A 34 11.02 -4.51 16.37
N THR A 35 9.76 -4.37 15.99
CA THR A 35 9.22 -3.28 15.17
C THR A 35 9.49 -1.86 15.74
N PRO A 36 9.39 -1.61 17.06
CA PRO A 36 9.54 -0.25 17.61
C PRO A 36 10.94 0.35 17.40
N GLU A 37 12.00 -0.43 17.57
CA GLU A 37 13.38 0.04 17.35
C GLU A 37 13.64 0.36 15.87
N LEU A 38 13.07 -0.44 14.97
CA LEU A 38 13.18 -0.21 13.53
C LEU A 38 12.49 1.09 13.12
N ASP A 39 11.32 1.39 13.68
CA ASP A 39 10.61 2.64 13.44
C ASP A 39 11.38 3.87 13.98
N VAL A 40 12.03 3.74 15.14
CA VAL A 40 12.88 4.81 15.70
C VAL A 40 14.08 5.06 14.79
N MET A 41 14.75 4.01 14.32
CA MET A 41 15.88 4.16 13.39
C MET A 41 15.44 4.74 12.05
N ALA A 42 14.33 4.26 11.50
CA ALA A 42 13.78 4.75 10.25
C ALA A 42 13.46 6.25 10.33
N LYS A 43 12.81 6.67 11.42
CA LYS A 43 12.48 8.08 11.65
C LYS A 43 13.72 8.95 11.75
N LYS A 44 14.77 8.50 12.43
CA LYS A 44 16.03 9.25 12.50
C LYS A 44 16.69 9.43 11.14
N ILE A 45 16.72 8.37 10.34
CA ILE A 45 17.24 8.45 8.96
C ILE A 45 16.39 9.44 8.15
N HIS A 46 15.07 9.37 8.28
CA HIS A 46 14.17 10.31 7.62
C HIS A 46 14.44 11.77 8.02
N ASP A 47 14.62 12.03 9.32
CA ASP A 47 14.85 13.37 9.86
C ASP A 47 16.24 13.93 9.48
N GLU A 48 17.22 13.06 9.18
CA GLU A 48 18.62 13.44 8.90
C GLU A 48 18.90 13.68 7.40
N TYR A 49 18.20 12.97 6.51
CA TYR A 49 18.49 13.00 5.07
C TYR A 49 17.29 13.47 4.26
N SER A 50 17.51 14.28 3.23
CA SER A 50 16.48 14.50 2.20
C SER A 50 16.23 13.21 1.40
N LEU A 51 15.07 13.07 0.75
CA LEU A 51 14.75 11.88 -0.07
C LEU A 51 15.85 11.55 -1.10
N LYS A 52 16.40 12.58 -1.76
CA LYS A 52 17.46 12.42 -2.78
C LYS A 52 18.76 11.88 -2.19
N GLU A 53 19.16 12.36 -1.01
CA GLU A 53 20.32 11.84 -0.28
C GLU A 53 20.05 10.43 0.25
N PHE A 54 18.83 10.21 0.73
CA PHE A 54 18.39 8.94 1.27
C PHE A 54 18.47 7.82 0.23
N TYR A 55 18.28 8.05 -1.08
CA TYR A 55 18.50 7.00 -2.09
C TYR A 55 19.91 6.37 -2.04
N ARG A 56 20.94 7.16 -1.71
CA ARG A 56 22.30 6.65 -1.51
C ARG A 56 22.39 5.77 -0.26
N ILE A 57 21.75 6.20 0.84
CA ILE A 57 21.67 5.44 2.10
C ILE A 57 20.85 4.16 1.90
N PHE A 58 19.72 4.23 1.21
CA PHE A 58 18.87 3.11 0.85
C PHE A 58 19.68 2.04 0.12
N ASN A 59 20.47 2.40 -0.90
CA ASN A 59 21.31 1.43 -1.62
C ASN A 59 22.31 0.71 -0.71
N ARG A 60 22.93 1.43 0.25
CA ARG A 60 23.83 0.83 1.23
C ARG A 60 23.10 -0.16 2.14
N LEU A 61 21.93 0.23 2.65
CA LEU A 61 21.10 -0.63 3.50
C LEU A 61 20.55 -1.85 2.73
N TRP A 62 20.13 -1.64 1.48
CA TRP A 62 19.59 -2.66 0.59
C TRP A 62 20.60 -3.77 0.29
N ASN A 63 21.85 -3.38 0.01
CA ASN A 63 22.94 -4.29 -0.28
C ASN A 63 23.55 -4.91 0.99
N GLY A 64 23.47 -4.21 2.13
CA GLY A 64 23.97 -4.68 3.44
C GLY A 64 23.00 -5.56 4.22
N TYR A 65 22.05 -6.23 3.55
CA TYR A 65 21.04 -7.13 4.13
C TYR A 65 20.05 -6.46 5.12
N ARG A 66 19.71 -5.19 4.89
CA ARG A 66 18.80 -4.42 5.79
C ARG A 66 17.68 -3.76 5.05
N ARG A 67 17.09 -4.57 4.19
CA ARG A 67 16.01 -4.17 3.32
C ARG A 67 14.81 -3.68 4.10
N SER A 68 14.47 -4.31 5.22
CA SER A 68 13.37 -3.85 6.09
C SER A 68 13.59 -2.41 6.59
N LEU A 69 14.77 -2.08 7.14
CA LEU A 69 15.03 -0.70 7.56
C LEU A 69 15.01 0.27 6.37
N ALA A 70 15.58 -0.12 5.24
CA ALA A 70 15.57 0.69 4.02
C ALA A 70 14.15 1.01 3.55
N ILE A 71 13.28 0.00 3.49
CA ILE A 71 11.89 0.12 3.04
C ILE A 71 11.07 0.95 4.04
N HIS A 72 11.19 0.69 5.35
CA HIS A 72 10.50 1.46 6.37
C HIS A 72 10.92 2.93 6.36
N SER A 73 12.22 3.20 6.23
CA SER A 73 12.73 4.58 6.13
C SER A 73 12.19 5.26 4.87
N LEU A 74 12.17 4.55 3.72
CA LEU A 74 11.60 5.08 2.49
C LEU A 74 10.11 5.44 2.63
N ALA A 75 9.33 4.61 3.32
CA ALA A 75 7.90 4.83 3.52
C ALA A 75 7.55 6.13 4.26
N LEU A 76 8.49 6.67 5.06
CA LEU A 76 8.31 7.93 5.77
C LEU A 76 8.33 9.15 4.85
N TYR A 77 9.00 9.07 3.70
CA TYR A 77 9.06 10.15 2.70
C TYR A 77 7.82 10.23 1.79
N ASN A 78 6.66 9.74 2.25
CA ASN A 78 5.50 9.57 1.39
C ASN A 78 4.95 10.88 0.76
N GLU A 79 5.17 12.02 1.41
CA GLU A 79 4.78 13.35 0.93
C GLU A 79 5.73 13.89 -0.17
N ASP A 80 6.93 13.31 -0.26
CA ASP A 80 8.00 13.72 -1.17
C ASP A 80 8.14 12.83 -2.40
N PHE A 81 7.39 11.72 -2.47
CA PHE A 81 7.50 10.78 -3.58
C PHE A 81 7.18 11.41 -4.94
N ASP A 82 8.00 11.05 -5.93
CA ASP A 82 7.89 11.49 -7.31
C ASP A 82 8.10 10.35 -8.31
N LEU A 83 8.11 10.68 -9.60
CA LEU A 83 8.39 9.71 -10.66
C LEU A 83 9.81 9.13 -10.57
N ASP A 84 10.76 9.87 -9.99
CA ASP A 84 12.11 9.37 -9.79
C ASP A 84 12.16 8.36 -8.64
N THR A 85 11.33 8.52 -7.60
CA THR A 85 11.10 7.48 -6.58
C THR A 85 10.59 6.19 -7.22
N TRP A 86 9.63 6.28 -8.15
CA TRP A 86 9.16 5.10 -8.88
C TRP A 86 10.28 4.43 -9.67
N ARG A 87 11.01 5.20 -10.48
CA ARG A 87 12.15 4.68 -11.26
C ARG A 87 13.17 4.01 -10.35
N PHE A 88 13.48 4.62 -9.22
CA PHE A 88 14.39 4.08 -8.21
C PHE A 88 13.89 2.73 -7.66
N ILE A 89 12.66 2.67 -7.15
CA ILE A 89 12.06 1.43 -6.61
C ILE A 89 12.01 0.33 -7.67
N LYS A 90 11.64 0.68 -8.91
CA LYS A 90 11.54 -0.25 -10.04
C LYS A 90 12.84 -1.04 -10.25
N THR A 91 14.00 -0.39 -10.04
CA THR A 91 15.31 -1.08 -10.15
C THR A 91 15.54 -2.17 -9.10
N LYS A 92 14.79 -2.14 -7.99
CA LYS A 92 14.95 -3.04 -6.84
C LYS A 92 13.96 -4.20 -6.83
N LEU A 93 12.91 -4.13 -7.64
CA LEU A 93 11.82 -5.12 -7.62
C LEU A 93 12.30 -6.55 -7.90
N LYS A 94 13.34 -6.70 -8.71
CA LYS A 94 13.92 -8.01 -9.05
C LYS A 94 14.62 -8.70 -7.86
N ASP A 95 15.05 -7.92 -6.85
CA ASP A 95 15.79 -8.45 -5.71
C ASP A 95 14.86 -8.88 -4.56
N ILE A 96 13.56 -8.54 -4.65
CA ILE A 96 12.56 -8.84 -3.62
C ILE A 96 12.25 -10.33 -3.62
N ASN A 97 12.28 -10.94 -2.43
CA ASN A 97 12.09 -12.38 -2.28
C ASN A 97 11.36 -12.78 -0.99
N SER A 98 10.72 -11.82 -0.32
CA SER A 98 9.90 -12.08 0.87
C SER A 98 8.54 -11.40 0.78
N ILE A 99 7.54 -12.02 1.41
CA ILE A 99 6.16 -11.51 1.38
C ILE A 99 6.01 -10.18 2.15
N ASP A 100 6.86 -9.95 3.15
CA ASP A 100 6.82 -8.71 3.93
C ASP A 100 7.37 -7.55 3.10
N GLU A 101 8.52 -7.73 2.43
CA GLU A 101 9.04 -6.75 1.48
C GLU A 101 8.02 -6.43 0.39
N VAL A 102 7.35 -7.45 -0.17
CA VAL A 102 6.28 -7.28 -1.17
C VAL A 102 5.19 -6.35 -0.65
N LYS A 103 4.68 -6.59 0.56
CA LYS A 103 3.58 -5.79 1.12
C LYS A 103 3.98 -4.34 1.36
N TYR A 104 5.15 -4.10 1.97
CA TYR A 104 5.62 -2.74 2.23
C TYR A 104 5.93 -1.97 0.94
N ILE A 105 6.60 -2.61 -0.01
CA ILE A 105 6.87 -1.99 -1.32
C ILE A 105 5.57 -1.73 -2.08
N ALA A 106 4.62 -2.67 -2.05
CA ALA A 106 3.31 -2.49 -2.66
C ALA A 106 2.53 -1.30 -2.05
N GLU A 107 2.64 -1.10 -0.74
CA GLU A 107 2.05 0.04 -0.07
C GLU A 107 2.67 1.37 -0.53
N ILE A 108 4.01 1.43 -0.63
CA ILE A 108 4.72 2.58 -1.19
C ILE A 108 4.29 2.84 -2.65
N ILE A 109 4.29 1.81 -3.49
CA ILE A 109 3.86 1.93 -4.91
C ILE A 109 2.42 2.44 -5.00
N SER A 110 1.53 1.99 -4.12
CA SER A 110 0.14 2.44 -4.11
C SER A 110 0.01 3.95 -3.84
N LEU A 111 0.87 4.51 -2.98
CA LEU A 111 0.95 5.95 -2.72
C LEU A 111 1.40 6.70 -3.97
N ILE A 112 2.45 6.22 -4.62
CA ILE A 112 2.93 6.81 -5.87
C ILE A 112 1.84 6.75 -6.95
N CYS A 113 1.09 5.65 -7.05
CA CYS A 113 -0.02 5.50 -7.99
C CYS A 113 -1.21 6.44 -7.73
N LEU A 114 -1.38 6.92 -6.49
CA LEU A 114 -2.38 7.94 -6.18
C LEU A 114 -2.00 9.28 -6.80
N MET A 115 -0.71 9.62 -6.79
CA MET A 115 -0.18 10.88 -7.33
C MET A 115 0.03 10.84 -8.85
N TYR A 116 0.48 9.70 -9.38
CA TYR A 116 0.88 9.57 -10.79
C TYR A 116 0.12 8.44 -11.47
N SER A 117 -0.95 8.80 -12.16
CA SER A 117 -1.84 7.83 -12.82
C SER A 117 -1.17 7.01 -13.94
N SER A 118 -0.10 7.54 -14.56
CA SER A 118 0.69 6.85 -15.59
C SER A 118 1.28 5.53 -15.11
N ILE A 119 1.66 5.45 -13.82
CA ILE A 119 2.27 4.26 -13.22
C ILE A 119 1.28 3.11 -13.12
N LYS A 120 -0.03 3.38 -13.00
CA LYS A 120 -1.04 2.33 -12.85
C LYS A 120 -0.99 1.32 -13.99
N ASN A 121 -0.83 1.77 -15.23
CA ASN A 121 -0.75 0.86 -16.37
C ASN A 121 0.52 0.00 -16.35
N GLU A 122 1.64 0.54 -15.85
CA GLU A 122 2.87 -0.24 -15.64
C GLU A 122 2.67 -1.33 -14.58
N ILE A 123 2.08 -0.97 -13.43
CA ILE A 123 1.78 -1.93 -12.36
C ILE A 123 0.78 -2.98 -12.85
N LEU A 124 -0.22 -2.59 -13.63
CA LEU A 124 -1.14 -3.53 -14.26
C LEU A 124 -0.39 -4.52 -15.15
N GLY A 125 0.54 -4.06 -16.00
CA GLY A 125 1.36 -4.95 -16.83
C GLY A 125 2.19 -5.95 -16.02
N MET A 126 2.63 -5.56 -14.82
CA MET A 126 3.36 -6.44 -13.91
C MET A 126 2.50 -7.60 -13.35
N SER A 127 1.17 -7.52 -13.40
CA SER A 127 0.28 -8.62 -12.96
C SER A 127 0.47 -9.88 -13.82
N SER A 128 0.85 -9.69 -15.09
CA SER A 128 1.04 -10.77 -16.06
C SER A 128 2.49 -11.29 -16.10
N SER A 129 3.35 -10.81 -15.20
CA SER A 129 4.74 -11.23 -15.11
C SER A 129 4.86 -12.71 -14.76
N SER A 130 5.81 -13.41 -15.39
CA SER A 130 6.21 -14.77 -15.01
C SER A 130 6.93 -14.81 -13.66
N ASN A 131 7.58 -13.71 -13.26
CA ASN A 131 8.16 -13.58 -11.93
C ASN A 131 7.04 -13.39 -10.90
N VAL A 132 6.88 -14.38 -10.02
CA VAL A 132 5.85 -14.43 -8.97
C VAL A 132 5.94 -13.26 -7.98
N TRP A 133 7.14 -12.77 -7.66
CA TRP A 133 7.32 -11.65 -6.74
C TRP A 133 6.81 -10.34 -7.34
N ILE A 134 7.15 -10.09 -8.61
CA ILE A 134 6.65 -8.93 -9.37
C ILE A 134 5.13 -8.97 -9.49
N LYS A 135 4.57 -10.16 -9.77
CA LYS A 135 3.12 -10.37 -9.83
C LYS A 135 2.46 -10.06 -8.49
N ARG A 136 2.99 -10.61 -7.38
CA ARG A 136 2.48 -10.34 -6.03
C ARG A 136 2.51 -8.83 -5.71
N ILE A 137 3.62 -8.15 -6.02
CA ILE A 137 3.75 -6.69 -5.83
C ILE A 137 2.65 -5.95 -6.59
N SER A 138 2.40 -6.32 -7.85
CA SER A 138 1.34 -5.71 -8.65
C SER A 138 -0.03 -5.85 -7.96
N VAL A 139 -0.44 -7.07 -7.64
CA VAL A 139 -1.77 -7.33 -7.06
C VAL A 139 -1.90 -6.67 -5.68
N PHE A 140 -0.89 -6.77 -4.81
CA PHE A 140 -0.93 -6.08 -3.52
C PHE A 140 -0.95 -4.55 -3.67
N SER A 141 -0.26 -3.98 -4.64
CA SER A 141 -0.26 -2.51 -4.87
C SER A 141 -1.67 -2.02 -5.16
N TYR A 142 -2.43 -2.79 -5.95
CA TYR A 142 -3.84 -2.50 -6.22
C TYR A 142 -4.73 -2.69 -5.01
N TYR A 143 -4.51 -3.73 -4.19
CA TYR A 143 -5.21 -3.86 -2.93
C TYR A 143 -5.06 -2.60 -2.05
N TYR A 144 -3.82 -2.15 -1.83
CA TYR A 144 -3.55 -0.95 -1.04
C TYR A 144 -4.11 0.31 -1.69
N LEU A 145 -4.06 0.42 -3.02
CA LEU A 145 -4.64 1.55 -3.76
C LEU A 145 -6.16 1.66 -3.53
N ILE A 146 -6.89 0.54 -3.63
CA ILE A 146 -8.34 0.50 -3.38
C ILE A 146 -8.64 0.86 -1.94
N LYS A 147 -7.93 0.24 -0.99
CA LYS A 147 -8.08 0.48 0.45
C LYS A 147 -7.88 1.95 0.80
N ARG A 148 -6.82 2.59 0.28
CA ARG A 148 -6.51 4.01 0.53
C ARG A 148 -7.49 4.96 -0.14
N THR A 149 -7.95 4.63 -1.35
CA THR A 149 -9.01 5.41 -2.00
C THR A 149 -10.24 5.47 -1.08
N LYS A 150 -10.59 4.37 -0.39
CA LYS A 150 -11.69 4.36 0.61
C LYS A 150 -11.40 5.21 1.85
N GLU A 151 -10.22 5.10 2.46
CA GLU A 151 -9.89 5.90 3.64
C GLU A 151 -10.00 7.40 3.36
N ASN A 152 -9.66 7.81 2.13
CA ASN A 152 -9.90 9.18 1.66
C ASN A 152 -11.39 9.49 1.46
N PHE A 153 -12.22 8.55 0.97
CA PHE A 153 -13.69 8.70 0.93
C PHE A 153 -14.30 8.93 2.34
N GLU A 154 -13.89 8.15 3.34
CA GLU A 154 -14.49 8.20 4.68
C GLU A 154 -14.00 9.39 5.52
N LYS A 155 -12.75 9.83 5.32
CA LYS A 155 -12.22 11.06 5.95
C LYS A 155 -12.81 12.33 5.34
N ILE A 156 -13.17 12.32 4.04
CA ILE A 156 -13.93 13.39 3.38
C ILE A 156 -15.44 13.16 3.59
N GLY A 157 -15.86 12.87 4.83
CA GLY A 157 -17.26 13.05 5.21
C GLY A 157 -17.68 14.45 4.75
N ALA A 158 -18.81 14.55 4.04
CA ALA A 158 -19.27 15.74 3.31
C ALA A 158 -18.76 17.01 4.01
N PRO A 159 -17.87 17.81 3.38
CA PRO A 159 -17.25 18.92 4.08
C PRO A 159 -18.38 19.79 4.63
N LYS A 160 -18.53 19.79 5.96
CA LYS A 160 -19.41 20.72 6.65
C LYS A 160 -18.75 22.08 6.52
N PHE A 161 -18.84 22.67 5.34
CA PHE A 161 -18.56 24.08 5.17
C PHE A 161 -19.63 24.80 5.99
N SER A 162 -19.26 25.23 7.20
CA SER A 162 -20.10 26.20 7.90
C SER A 162 -20.24 27.42 6.98
N LYS A 163 -21.42 28.04 6.91
CA LYS A 163 -21.66 29.24 6.09
C LYS A 163 -20.61 30.34 6.34
N LYS A 164 -19.99 30.37 7.53
CA LYS A 164 -18.87 31.27 7.88
C LYS A 164 -17.60 31.06 7.03
N ASN A 165 -17.30 29.83 6.60
CA ASN A 165 -16.09 29.55 5.81
C ASN A 165 -16.25 30.00 4.35
N PHE A 166 -17.47 30.00 3.81
CA PHE A 166 -17.76 30.57 2.48
C PHE A 166 -17.59 32.10 2.48
N ALA A 167 -18.07 32.77 3.54
CA ALA A 167 -17.97 34.22 3.65
C ALA A 167 -16.52 34.74 3.75
N LYS A 168 -15.60 33.98 4.37
CA LYS A 168 -14.18 34.34 4.43
C LYS A 168 -13.46 34.21 3.09
N ILE A 169 -13.87 33.26 2.24
CA ILE A 169 -13.31 33.06 0.90
C ILE A 169 -13.79 34.16 -0.06
N SER A 170 -15.03 34.65 0.09
CA SER A 170 -15.57 35.75 -0.72
C SER A 170 -15.06 37.15 -0.35
N LEU A 171 -14.34 37.30 0.78
CA LEU A 171 -13.89 38.59 1.30
C LEU A 171 -12.38 38.85 1.14
N GLY A 172 -11.66 38.05 0.36
CA GLY A 172 -10.28 38.37 -0.04
C GLY A 172 -9.22 38.34 1.09
N ILE A 173 -9.50 37.67 2.22
CA ILE A 173 -8.52 37.54 3.30
C ILE A 173 -7.46 36.50 2.89
N GLN A 174 -6.20 36.94 2.76
CA GLN A 174 -5.06 36.10 2.40
C GLN A 174 -4.89 34.90 3.34
N ILE A 175 -4.86 33.71 2.75
CA ILE A 175 -4.45 32.45 3.40
C ILE A 175 -2.90 32.47 3.51
N PRO A 176 -2.31 32.01 4.63
CA PRO A 176 -0.85 31.91 4.73
C PRO A 176 -0.28 30.95 3.68
N ASN A 177 0.72 31.46 2.98
CA ASN A 177 1.69 30.85 2.05
C ASN A 177 1.22 29.66 1.13
N PRO A 178 1.06 29.88 -0.19
CA PRO A 178 0.58 28.88 -1.15
C PRO A 178 1.59 27.79 -1.55
N SER A 179 2.80 27.73 -0.96
CA SER A 179 3.83 26.76 -1.33
C SER A 179 3.56 25.32 -0.86
N THR A 180 2.77 25.12 0.20
CA THR A 180 2.34 23.78 0.67
C THR A 180 0.98 23.34 0.12
N LEU A 181 0.17 24.28 -0.39
CA LEU A 181 -1.17 23.99 -0.92
C LEU A 181 -1.18 23.50 -2.38
N LYS A 182 -0.08 23.64 -3.13
CA LYS A 182 0.01 23.18 -4.52
C LYS A 182 0.13 21.65 -4.71
N LYS A 183 0.31 20.87 -3.63
CA LYS A 183 0.50 19.41 -3.74
C LYS A 183 -0.71 18.56 -3.36
N ILE A 184 -1.78 19.14 -2.82
CA ILE A 184 -3.03 18.42 -2.59
C ILE A 184 -3.98 18.83 -3.72
N GLU A 185 -3.99 18.06 -4.81
CA GLU A 185 -5.15 18.07 -5.69
C GLU A 185 -6.36 17.60 -4.87
N VAL A 186 -7.08 18.56 -4.28
CA VAL A 186 -8.37 18.30 -3.68
C VAL A 186 -9.30 17.95 -4.84
N PHE A 187 -9.39 16.67 -5.17
CA PHE A 187 -10.29 16.17 -6.20
C PHE A 187 -11.71 16.56 -5.81
N GLY A 188 -12.26 17.60 -6.44
CA GLY A 188 -13.69 17.90 -6.33
C GLY A 188 -14.52 16.66 -6.69
N ASN A 189 -15.72 16.55 -6.13
CA ASN A 189 -16.58 15.35 -6.22
C ASN A 189 -16.70 14.74 -7.64
N ARG A 190 -16.67 15.54 -8.71
CA ARG A 190 -16.72 15.07 -10.11
C ARG A 190 -15.44 14.37 -10.57
N ASN A 191 -14.26 14.95 -10.29
CA ASN A 191 -12.97 14.34 -10.65
C ASN A 191 -12.73 13.07 -9.83
N TYR A 192 -13.25 13.04 -8.60
CA TYR A 192 -13.16 11.89 -7.73
C TYR A 192 -14.05 10.70 -8.15
N ALA A 193 -15.30 10.97 -8.55
CA ALA A 193 -16.17 9.93 -9.12
C ALA A 193 -15.54 9.30 -10.38
N LYS A 194 -14.88 10.12 -11.21
CA LYS A 194 -14.10 9.64 -12.37
C LYS A 194 -12.91 8.79 -11.93
N PHE A 195 -12.15 9.22 -10.92
CA PHE A 195 -11.01 8.48 -10.37
C PHE A 195 -11.42 7.12 -9.75
N SER A 196 -12.49 7.10 -8.96
CA SER A 196 -13.06 5.88 -8.37
C SER A 196 -13.55 4.88 -9.44
N LYS A 197 -14.17 5.38 -10.51
CA LYS A 197 -14.55 4.55 -11.68
C LYS A 197 -13.33 3.94 -12.37
N ILE A 198 -12.27 4.72 -12.59
CA ILE A 198 -11.03 4.24 -13.23
C ILE A 198 -10.36 3.16 -12.37
N ASN A 199 -10.21 3.40 -11.07
CA ASN A 199 -9.63 2.42 -10.16
C ASN A 199 -10.47 1.14 -10.12
N GLY A 200 -11.80 1.26 -10.10
CA GLY A 200 -12.71 0.11 -10.16
C GLY A 200 -12.53 -0.73 -11.42
N TYR A 201 -12.41 -0.09 -12.60
CA TYR A 201 -12.20 -0.80 -13.86
C TYR A 201 -10.87 -1.56 -13.89
N ILE A 202 -9.78 -0.90 -13.49
CA ILE A 202 -8.46 -1.54 -13.51
C ILE A 202 -8.37 -2.67 -12.49
N SER A 203 -8.99 -2.49 -11.32
CA SER A 203 -9.04 -3.55 -10.31
C SER A 203 -9.79 -4.78 -10.80
N LEU A 204 -10.90 -4.60 -11.53
CA LEU A 204 -11.61 -5.71 -12.16
C LEU A 204 -10.78 -6.40 -13.24
N LYS A 205 -9.92 -5.65 -13.96
CA LYS A 205 -9.00 -6.23 -14.94
C LYS A 205 -7.95 -7.12 -14.26
N ILE A 206 -7.31 -6.66 -13.19
CA ILE A 206 -6.38 -7.48 -12.39
C ILE A 206 -7.02 -8.73 -11.85
N ILE A 207 -8.25 -8.60 -11.33
CA ILE A 207 -8.99 -9.76 -10.85
C ILE A 207 -9.18 -10.75 -11.99
N LYS A 208 -9.70 -10.34 -13.15
CA LYS A 208 -9.93 -11.25 -14.28
C LYS A 208 -8.66 -11.94 -14.78
N GLU A 209 -7.54 -11.22 -14.81
CA GLU A 209 -6.24 -11.75 -15.25
C GLU A 209 -5.67 -12.80 -14.29
N ASN A 210 -5.95 -12.67 -12.99
CA ASN A 210 -5.28 -13.46 -11.95
C ASN A 210 -6.24 -14.35 -11.13
N ILE A 211 -7.55 -14.36 -11.40
CA ILE A 211 -8.55 -15.11 -10.62
C ILE A 211 -8.27 -16.62 -10.57
N HIS A 212 -7.56 -17.12 -11.57
CA HIS A 212 -7.15 -18.52 -11.73
C HIS A 212 -5.67 -18.76 -11.42
N ASP A 213 -4.97 -17.78 -10.85
CA ASP A 213 -3.56 -17.91 -10.50
C ASP A 213 -3.36 -18.97 -9.40
N SER A 214 -2.34 -19.81 -9.54
CA SER A 214 -2.04 -20.89 -8.59
C SER A 214 -1.31 -20.42 -7.33
N ASP A 215 -0.74 -19.20 -7.34
CA ASP A 215 0.00 -18.66 -6.21
C ASP A 215 -0.91 -18.25 -5.05
N LYS A 216 -0.66 -18.82 -3.87
CA LYS A 216 -1.49 -18.61 -2.68
C LYS A 216 -1.53 -17.14 -2.23
N GLU A 217 -0.42 -16.41 -2.34
CA GLU A 217 -0.36 -15.01 -1.92
C GLU A 217 -1.05 -14.08 -2.92
N VAL A 218 -0.98 -14.39 -4.22
CA VAL A 218 -1.79 -13.72 -5.25
C VAL A 218 -3.28 -13.94 -4.99
N GLN A 219 -3.72 -15.19 -4.78
CA GLN A 219 -5.12 -15.50 -4.45
C GLN A 219 -5.59 -14.76 -3.20
N LYS A 220 -4.76 -14.68 -2.17
CA LYS A 220 -5.05 -13.92 -0.95
C LYS A 220 -5.20 -12.42 -1.22
N ALA A 221 -4.31 -11.82 -2.00
CA ALA A 221 -4.42 -10.42 -2.37
C ALA A 221 -5.69 -10.15 -3.21
N LEU A 222 -6.01 -11.03 -4.16
CA LEU A 222 -7.25 -10.96 -4.94
C LEU A 222 -8.50 -11.07 -4.08
N MET A 223 -8.52 -11.99 -3.12
CA MET A 223 -9.60 -12.10 -2.14
C MET A 223 -9.82 -10.77 -1.41
N LEU A 224 -8.74 -10.13 -0.96
CA LEU A 224 -8.81 -8.84 -0.27
C LEU A 224 -9.36 -7.73 -1.19
N ILE A 225 -8.90 -7.68 -2.44
CA ILE A 225 -9.42 -6.76 -3.48
C ILE A 225 -10.92 -6.97 -3.69
N ILE A 226 -11.33 -8.21 -3.95
CA ILE A 226 -12.73 -8.55 -4.24
C ILE A 226 -13.63 -8.24 -3.03
N LYS A 227 -13.17 -8.55 -1.80
CA LYS A 227 -13.90 -8.19 -0.58
C LYS A 227 -14.04 -6.68 -0.43
N GLU A 228 -13.00 -5.91 -0.72
CA GLU A 228 -13.05 -4.45 -0.65
C GLU A 228 -14.03 -3.88 -1.69
N ILE A 229 -13.93 -4.33 -2.94
CA ILE A 229 -14.84 -3.94 -4.03
C ILE A 229 -16.29 -4.33 -3.72
N GLY A 230 -16.49 -5.53 -3.19
CA GLY A 230 -17.79 -6.12 -2.88
C GLY A 230 -18.57 -5.36 -1.81
N LYS A 231 -17.92 -4.52 -0.99
CA LYS A 231 -18.62 -3.65 -0.04
C LYS A 231 -19.58 -2.67 -0.74
N TYR A 232 -19.23 -2.22 -1.95
CA TYR A 232 -20.00 -1.20 -2.69
C TYR A 232 -20.53 -1.69 -4.05
N LYS A 233 -19.89 -2.67 -4.68
CA LYS A 233 -20.29 -3.26 -5.97
C LYS A 233 -20.73 -4.72 -5.82
N LYS A 234 -21.65 -4.99 -4.87
CA LYS A 234 -22.13 -6.34 -4.52
C LYS A 234 -22.57 -7.15 -5.75
N GLU A 235 -23.42 -6.58 -6.59
CA GLU A 235 -23.94 -7.28 -7.78
C GLU A 235 -22.87 -7.53 -8.85
N GLU A 236 -21.90 -6.62 -9.03
CA GLU A 236 -20.80 -6.85 -9.98
C GLU A 236 -19.89 -7.99 -9.50
N ILE A 237 -19.54 -8.01 -8.20
CA ILE A 237 -18.74 -9.09 -7.61
C ILE A 237 -19.48 -10.42 -7.65
N LYS A 238 -20.79 -10.42 -7.40
CA LYS A 238 -21.63 -11.61 -7.55
C LYS A 238 -21.59 -12.15 -8.99
N LYS A 239 -21.79 -11.29 -9.98
CA LYS A 239 -21.70 -11.68 -11.41
C LYS A 239 -20.31 -12.22 -11.75
N LEU A 240 -19.26 -11.59 -11.22
CA LEU A 240 -17.88 -12.04 -11.39
C LEU A 240 -17.67 -13.45 -10.80
N ILE A 241 -18.07 -13.69 -9.55
CA ILE A 241 -17.93 -15.00 -8.89
C ILE A 241 -18.70 -16.09 -9.66
N LEU A 242 -19.93 -15.79 -10.09
CA LEU A 242 -20.75 -16.75 -10.86
C LEU A 242 -20.14 -17.05 -12.23
N LYS A 243 -19.51 -16.06 -12.88
CA LYS A 243 -18.83 -16.23 -14.17
C LYS A 243 -17.58 -17.10 -14.04
N HIS A 244 -16.86 -17.01 -12.93
CA HIS A 244 -15.62 -17.72 -12.66
C HIS A 244 -15.82 -18.80 -11.59
N LYS A 245 -16.87 -19.61 -11.74
CA LYS A 245 -17.19 -20.68 -10.78
C LYS A 245 -16.07 -21.72 -10.66
N ASP A 246 -15.20 -21.82 -11.64
CA ASP A 246 -14.04 -22.70 -11.75
C ASP A 246 -12.76 -22.15 -11.08
N MET A 247 -12.85 -20.99 -10.40
CA MET A 247 -11.70 -20.42 -9.68
C MET A 247 -11.20 -21.36 -8.56
N PRO A 248 -9.95 -21.18 -8.08
CA PRO A 248 -9.37 -22.00 -7.02
C PRO A 248 -10.31 -22.13 -5.82
N GLU A 249 -10.50 -23.36 -5.34
CA GLU A 249 -11.52 -23.70 -4.35
C GLU A 249 -11.42 -22.83 -3.08
N ASN A 250 -10.20 -22.64 -2.56
CA ASN A 250 -9.94 -21.80 -1.40
C ASN A 250 -10.44 -20.35 -1.59
N LEU A 251 -10.20 -19.79 -2.78
CA LEU A 251 -10.66 -18.45 -3.12
C LEU A 251 -12.19 -18.41 -3.22
N PHE A 252 -12.80 -19.38 -3.92
CA PHE A 252 -14.24 -19.48 -4.08
C PHE A 252 -14.96 -19.62 -2.74
N LEU A 253 -14.53 -20.55 -1.89
CA LEU A 253 -15.14 -20.82 -0.59
C LEU A 253 -15.11 -19.58 0.31
N GLU A 254 -13.98 -18.89 0.35
CA GLU A 254 -13.79 -17.73 1.21
C GLU A 254 -14.54 -16.48 0.71
N LEU A 255 -14.61 -16.27 -0.61
CA LEU A 255 -15.43 -15.20 -1.19
C LEU A 255 -16.94 -15.42 -0.99
N THR A 256 -17.37 -16.68 -1.05
CA THR A 256 -18.80 -17.04 -0.94
C THR A 256 -19.25 -17.35 0.48
N ARG A 257 -18.34 -17.32 1.47
CA ARG A 257 -18.58 -17.69 2.88
C ARG A 257 -19.85 -17.07 3.44
N ASN A 258 -20.02 -15.76 3.23
CA ASN A 258 -21.13 -14.96 3.74
C ASN A 258 -22.29 -14.77 2.74
N MET A 259 -22.20 -15.36 1.54
CA MET A 259 -23.23 -15.24 0.51
C MET A 259 -24.25 -16.39 0.65
N LYS A 260 -25.37 -16.12 1.34
CA LYS A 260 -26.42 -17.12 1.62
C LYS A 260 -26.94 -17.80 0.36
N TYR A 261 -27.09 -17.06 -0.74
CA TYR A 261 -27.62 -17.55 -2.01
C TYR A 261 -26.64 -18.48 -2.78
N LEU A 262 -25.34 -18.44 -2.47
CA LEU A 262 -24.33 -19.33 -3.08
C LEU A 262 -24.08 -20.60 -2.24
N ARG A 263 -24.88 -20.85 -1.20
CA ARG A 263 -24.75 -22.05 -0.36
C ARG A 263 -24.87 -23.35 -1.15
N LYS A 264 -25.78 -23.42 -2.15
CA LYS A 264 -25.94 -24.62 -2.99
C LYS A 264 -24.70 -24.90 -3.83
N LEU A 265 -24.12 -23.87 -4.46
CA LEU A 265 -22.90 -23.99 -5.27
C LEU A 265 -21.69 -24.42 -4.43
N ARG A 266 -21.56 -23.94 -3.20
CA ARG A 266 -20.50 -24.40 -2.27
C ARG A 266 -20.54 -25.89 -1.94
N LYS A 267 -21.72 -26.52 -1.95
CA LYS A 267 -21.82 -27.96 -1.71
C LYS A 267 -21.23 -28.77 -2.87
N ILE A 268 -21.37 -28.26 -4.09
CA ILE A 268 -20.84 -28.91 -5.30
C ILE A 268 -19.32 -28.83 -5.31
N HIS A 269 -18.74 -27.69 -4.93
CA HIS A 269 -17.28 -27.51 -4.89
C HIS A 269 -16.55 -28.29 -3.80
N LYS A 270 -17.25 -28.79 -2.79
CA LYS A 270 -16.67 -29.58 -1.69
C LYS A 270 -16.62 -31.09 -1.97
N LEU A 271 -17.26 -31.52 -3.05
CA LEU A 271 -17.33 -32.92 -3.49
C LEU A 271 -16.23 -33.18 -4.52
#